data_AF-A0A354Q5K7-F1
#
_entry.id   AF-A0A354Q5K7-F1
#
_cell.length_a   1.000
_cell.length_b   1.000
_cell.length_c   1.000
_cell.angle_alpha   90.00
_cell.angle_beta   90.00
_cell.angle_gamma   90.00
#
_symmetry.space_group_name_H-M   'P 1'
#
loop_
_entity.id
_entity.type
_entity.pdbx_description
1 polymer ?
#
loop_
_entity_poly.entity_id
_entity_poly.type
_entity_poly.pdbx_seq_one_letter_code
_entity_poly.pdbx_strand_id
1 'polypeptide(L)'
;MPSRLKNLLKNYKELIATDSNIRNRMLAVVVLLFLLIVLVMFSMQQGFSVLEQSGSQLMVFVAINVNIVLLAIVFYLIARNLLKLSYERRRHVLGVNLKTKLITSFIILSLPAMGFHLFASFFIATNLETWLKGQQESMVHSAQNISEAYHNNLRKTMELQNLIWENHLKKNEGELSQLKPPNNIDADVTLYSENQELLKQWMQSEISQAYWSTPSLNNWYQLKTKDQTWFTEELEDRFIYRHIRPVSIGNRKLYLEVFFPATPYASGAINDIIAQDQNTRFLTESEDLVRGYYLIIFLLMTLFIIFVATWLAFYLARGFVQPIEDLALATQRVSEGELGYQVELRGTLDKDFALLMQSFNSMSRDLLEHQVALDKTTNHLQESHRTLESQIRFVELVLENITTGVMSLDMNGHIEILNRSAKQMLQLKTGSEGSKHYREVLEKESLIMFEEMVKQIENTKERSISRNLVV
;
A
#
# COMPACT_ATOMS: atom_id res chain seq x y z
N MET A 1 -27.23 -24.79 -15.50
CA MET A 1 -26.58 -23.94 -14.48
C MET A 1 -26.34 -24.54 -13.07
N PRO A 2 -27.00 -25.63 -12.58
CA PRO A 2 -26.82 -26.06 -11.19
C PRO A 2 -25.54 -26.89 -10.90
N SER A 3 -24.81 -27.35 -11.92
CA SER A 3 -23.63 -28.22 -11.74
C SER A 3 -22.38 -27.48 -11.25
N ARG A 4 -22.17 -26.22 -11.68
CA ARG A 4 -21.00 -25.42 -11.24
C ARG A 4 -21.10 -25.03 -9.76
N LEU A 5 -22.30 -24.75 -9.28
CA LEU A 5 -22.53 -24.37 -7.87
C LEU A 5 -22.39 -25.56 -6.93
N LYS A 6 -22.84 -26.76 -7.36
CA LYS A 6 -22.58 -28.02 -6.65
C LYS A 6 -21.11 -28.40 -6.60
N ASN A 7 -20.36 -28.23 -7.69
CA ASN A 7 -18.91 -28.47 -7.69
C ASN A 7 -18.14 -27.47 -6.82
N LEU A 8 -18.54 -26.20 -6.82
CA LEU A 8 -17.97 -25.20 -5.91
C LEU A 8 -18.23 -25.55 -4.45
N LEU A 9 -19.46 -25.93 -4.09
CA LEU A 9 -19.81 -26.37 -2.73
C LEU A 9 -19.07 -27.66 -2.29
N LYS A 10 -18.86 -28.60 -3.22
CA LYS A 10 -18.16 -29.86 -2.95
C LYS A 10 -16.66 -29.62 -2.72
N ASN A 11 -16.02 -28.82 -3.58
CA ASN A 11 -14.63 -28.39 -3.39
C ASN A 11 -14.45 -27.58 -2.11
N TYR A 12 -15.45 -26.78 -1.71
CA TYR A 12 -15.43 -26.03 -0.45
C TYR A 12 -15.50 -26.94 0.78
N LYS A 13 -16.34 -27.98 0.72
CA LYS A 13 -16.47 -28.99 1.78
C LYS A 13 -15.19 -29.81 1.95
N GLU A 14 -14.54 -30.20 0.86
CA GLU A 14 -13.23 -30.87 0.90
C GLU A 14 -12.16 -29.96 1.51
N LEU A 15 -12.12 -28.68 1.11
CA LEU A 15 -11.15 -27.70 1.63
C LEU A 15 -11.28 -27.48 3.15
N ILE A 16 -12.52 -27.43 3.68
CA ILE A 16 -12.78 -27.29 5.12
C ILE A 16 -12.45 -28.58 5.88
N ALA A 17 -12.62 -29.74 5.26
CA ALA A 17 -12.35 -31.04 5.88
C ALA A 17 -10.84 -31.35 6.00
N THR A 18 -9.98 -30.73 5.18
CA THR A 18 -8.54 -31.03 5.17
C THR A 18 -7.69 -30.20 6.15
N ASP A 19 -8.21 -29.09 6.71
CA ASP A 19 -7.44 -28.21 7.61
C ASP A 19 -8.34 -27.59 8.68
N SER A 20 -8.14 -27.99 9.95
CA SER A 20 -8.94 -27.55 11.10
C SER A 20 -8.84 -26.04 11.38
N ASN A 21 -7.80 -25.35 10.88
CA ASN A 21 -7.58 -23.92 11.06
C ASN A 21 -8.22 -23.05 9.98
N ILE A 22 -8.69 -23.61 8.86
CA ILE A 22 -9.49 -22.89 7.86
C ILE A 22 -10.79 -22.40 8.47
N ARG A 23 -11.37 -23.17 9.40
CA ARG A 23 -12.59 -22.79 10.13
C ARG A 23 -12.39 -21.51 10.94
N ASN A 24 -11.28 -21.38 11.67
CA ASN A 24 -10.97 -20.20 12.49
C ASN A 24 -10.67 -18.96 11.62
N ARG A 25 -10.14 -19.15 10.42
CA ARG A 25 -9.83 -18.08 9.47
C ARG A 25 -11.06 -17.61 8.69
N MET A 26 -11.94 -18.54 8.32
CA MET A 26 -13.27 -18.24 7.79
C MET A 26 -14.12 -17.54 8.86
N LEU A 27 -14.03 -17.97 10.12
CA LEU A 27 -14.62 -17.27 11.26
C LEU A 27 -14.09 -15.84 11.36
N ALA A 28 -12.78 -15.60 11.22
CA ALA A 28 -12.24 -14.24 11.24
C ALA A 28 -12.82 -13.37 10.11
N VAL A 29 -12.92 -13.89 8.88
CA VAL A 29 -13.53 -13.17 7.75
C VAL A 29 -15.01 -12.91 8.00
N VAL A 30 -15.76 -13.90 8.51
CA VAL A 30 -17.19 -13.79 8.82
C VAL A 30 -17.43 -12.80 9.97
N VAL A 31 -16.60 -12.82 11.02
CA VAL A 31 -16.65 -11.87 12.13
C VAL A 31 -16.37 -10.46 11.63
N LEU A 32 -15.48 -10.29 10.65
CA LEU A 32 -15.18 -8.98 10.08
C LEU A 32 -16.29 -8.47 9.15
N LEU A 33 -16.89 -9.37 8.37
CA LEU A 33 -18.09 -9.08 7.58
C LEU A 33 -19.27 -8.73 8.50
N PHE A 34 -19.40 -9.42 9.62
CA PHE A 34 -20.39 -9.13 10.65
C PHE A 34 -20.12 -7.78 11.32
N LEU A 35 -18.88 -7.47 11.71
CA LEU A 35 -18.49 -6.17 12.24
C LEU A 35 -18.74 -5.05 11.23
N LEU A 36 -18.50 -5.29 9.94
CA LEU A 36 -18.83 -4.36 8.88
C LEU A 36 -20.34 -4.13 8.80
N ILE A 37 -21.14 -5.20 8.81
CA ILE A 37 -22.60 -5.11 8.80
C ILE A 37 -23.09 -4.33 10.03
N VAL A 38 -22.53 -4.59 11.21
CA VAL A 38 -22.84 -3.85 12.44
C VAL A 38 -22.45 -2.38 12.32
N LEU A 39 -21.28 -2.06 11.75
CA LEU A 39 -20.83 -0.69 11.53
C LEU A 39 -21.73 0.05 10.51
N VAL A 40 -22.14 -0.63 9.44
CA VAL A 40 -23.11 -0.12 8.46
C VAL A 40 -24.46 0.10 9.12
N MET A 41 -24.97 -0.87 9.89
CA MET A 41 -26.25 -0.72 10.59
C MET A 41 -26.22 0.40 11.63
N PHE A 42 -25.12 0.57 12.36
CA PHE A 42 -24.91 1.68 13.28
C PHE A 42 -24.87 3.03 12.54
N SER A 43 -24.17 3.09 11.41
CA SER A 43 -24.15 4.27 10.54
C SER A 43 -25.54 4.58 9.97
N MET A 44 -26.30 3.57 9.56
CA MET A 44 -27.69 3.75 9.11
C MET A 44 -28.58 4.26 10.24
N GLN A 45 -28.44 3.74 11.46
CA GLN A 45 -29.22 4.18 12.62
C GLN A 45 -28.97 5.66 12.95
N GLN A 46 -27.71 6.12 12.89
CA GLN A 46 -27.34 7.54 13.07
C GLN A 46 -27.68 8.42 11.87
N GLY A 47 -27.72 7.85 10.66
CA GLY A 47 -28.00 8.58 9.43
C GLY A 47 -29.49 8.81 9.16
N PHE A 48 -30.37 7.94 9.67
CA PHE A 48 -31.81 8.10 9.54
C PHE A 48 -32.35 9.35 10.28
N SER A 49 -31.74 9.77 11.40
CA SER A 49 -32.08 11.03 12.07
C SER A 49 -31.57 12.27 11.32
N VAL A 50 -30.58 12.10 10.44
CA VAL A 50 -29.92 13.17 9.67
C VAL A 50 -30.62 13.40 8.31
N LEU A 51 -31.35 12.40 7.81
CA LEU A 51 -32.11 12.46 6.57
C LEU A 51 -33.33 13.42 6.63
N GLU A 52 -33.80 13.79 7.81
CA GLU A 52 -34.99 14.65 7.99
C GLU A 52 -34.72 16.16 7.87
N GLN A 53 -33.46 16.64 7.91
CA GLN A 53 -33.19 18.07 8.15
C GLN A 53 -32.52 18.85 7.00
N SER A 54 -31.85 18.21 6.02
CA SER A 54 -31.20 18.93 4.89
C SER A 54 -30.65 18.02 3.78
N GLY A 55 -30.68 18.48 2.52
CA GLY A 55 -30.09 17.78 1.37
C GLY A 55 -28.55 17.68 1.37
N SER A 56 -27.83 18.60 2.02
CA SER A 56 -26.37 18.53 2.13
C SER A 56 -25.91 17.40 3.05
N GLN A 57 -26.74 17.06 4.04
CA GLN A 57 -26.47 15.99 4.99
C GLN A 57 -26.69 14.58 4.39
N LEU A 58 -27.58 14.45 3.39
CA LEU A 58 -27.76 13.21 2.63
C LEU A 58 -26.50 12.84 1.84
N MET A 59 -25.84 13.83 1.23
CA MET A 59 -24.60 13.61 0.49
C MET A 59 -23.48 13.10 1.42
N VAL A 60 -23.40 13.65 2.63
CA VAL A 60 -22.46 13.20 3.67
C VAL A 60 -22.77 11.76 4.11
N PHE A 61 -24.03 11.43 4.35
CA PHE A 61 -24.45 10.08 4.72
C PHE A 61 -24.09 9.05 3.64
N VAL A 62 -24.39 9.34 2.36
CA VAL A 62 -24.05 8.47 1.24
C VAL A 62 -22.53 8.31 1.14
N ALA A 63 -21.76 9.40 1.25
CA ALA A 63 -20.31 9.35 1.20
C ALA A 63 -19.71 8.45 2.30
N ILE A 64 -20.21 8.53 3.54
CA ILE A 64 -19.76 7.68 4.64
C ILE A 64 -20.03 6.20 4.34
N ASN A 65 -21.25 5.86 3.91
CA ASN A 65 -21.63 4.47 3.63
C ASN A 65 -20.83 3.88 2.46
N VAL A 66 -20.63 4.65 1.39
CA VAL A 66 -19.80 4.23 0.25
C VAL A 66 -18.37 3.98 0.71
N ASN A 67 -17.80 4.86 1.53
CA ASN A 67 -16.45 4.70 2.08
C ASN A 67 -16.34 3.44 2.97
N ILE A 68 -17.34 3.15 3.80
CA ILE A 68 -17.37 1.92 4.62
C ILE A 68 -17.34 0.67 3.74
N VAL A 69 -18.14 0.63 2.67
CA VAL A 69 -18.15 -0.50 1.72
C VAL A 69 -16.79 -0.65 1.04
N LEU A 70 -16.20 0.46 0.60
CA LEU A 70 -14.90 0.46 -0.08
C LEU A 70 -13.79 -0.04 0.86
N LEU A 71 -13.82 0.39 2.13
CA LEU A 71 -12.92 -0.09 3.19
C LEU A 71 -13.05 -1.59 3.41
N ALA A 72 -14.27 -2.12 3.42
CA ALA A 72 -14.54 -3.54 3.56
C ALA A 72 -13.89 -4.37 2.45
N ILE A 73 -14.07 -3.93 1.20
CA ILE A 73 -13.56 -4.61 0.01
C ILE A 73 -12.03 -4.66 0.08
N VAL A 74 -11.41 -3.51 0.34
CA VAL A 74 -9.96 -3.37 0.46
C VAL A 74 -9.41 -4.27 1.56
N PHE A 75 -10.02 -4.24 2.74
CA PHE A 75 -9.64 -5.09 3.85
C PHE A 75 -9.76 -6.58 3.50
N TYR A 76 -10.90 -6.99 2.93
CA TYR A 76 -11.14 -8.37 2.51
C TYR A 76 -10.08 -8.86 1.52
N LEU A 77 -9.70 -8.04 0.55
CA LEU A 77 -8.68 -8.38 -0.43
C LEU A 77 -7.30 -8.57 0.21
N ILE A 78 -6.90 -7.66 1.11
CA ILE A 78 -5.65 -7.79 1.89
C ILE A 78 -5.68 -9.06 2.74
N ALA A 79 -6.74 -9.25 3.53
CA ALA A 79 -6.90 -10.38 4.42
C ALA A 79 -6.86 -11.71 3.65
N ARG A 80 -7.62 -11.83 2.55
CA ARG A 80 -7.62 -13.01 1.68
C ARG A 80 -6.21 -13.34 1.18
N ASN A 81 -5.46 -12.34 0.74
CA ASN A 81 -4.12 -12.53 0.20
C ASN A 81 -3.12 -12.94 1.30
N LEU A 82 -3.13 -12.28 2.46
CA LEU A 82 -2.28 -12.63 3.60
C LEU A 82 -2.60 -14.03 4.15
N LEU A 83 -3.89 -14.39 4.22
CA LEU A 83 -4.32 -15.71 4.65
C LEU A 83 -3.84 -16.81 3.70
N LYS A 84 -3.89 -16.57 2.39
CA LYS A 84 -3.35 -17.50 1.38
C LYS A 84 -1.84 -17.72 1.58
N LEU A 85 -1.07 -16.65 1.76
CA LEU A 85 0.38 -16.74 2.00
C LEU A 85 0.68 -17.51 3.29
N SER A 86 -0.04 -17.21 4.37
CA SER A 86 0.11 -17.92 5.65
C SER A 86 -0.22 -19.42 5.53
N TYR A 87 -1.20 -19.77 4.71
CA TYR A 87 -1.55 -21.16 4.42
C TYR A 87 -0.45 -21.88 3.62
N GLU A 88 0.03 -21.28 2.54
CA GLU A 88 1.14 -21.83 1.73
C GLU A 88 2.40 -22.04 2.60
N ARG A 89 2.64 -21.13 3.56
CA ARG A 89 3.82 -21.20 4.45
C ARG A 89 3.76 -22.40 5.39
N ARG A 90 2.57 -22.74 5.90
CA ARG A 90 2.41 -23.91 6.78
C ARG A 90 2.57 -25.23 6.02
N ARG A 91 2.14 -25.29 4.77
CA ARG A 91 2.26 -26.50 3.93
C ARG A 91 3.63 -26.68 3.26
N HIS A 92 4.61 -25.83 3.59
CA HIS A 92 5.99 -25.91 3.05
C HIS A 92 6.01 -26.03 1.52
N VAL A 93 5.09 -25.34 0.84
CA VAL A 93 5.05 -25.29 -0.62
C VAL A 93 6.31 -24.57 -1.11
N LEU A 94 6.95 -25.08 -2.16
CA LEU A 94 8.38 -24.84 -2.35
C LEU A 94 8.79 -23.35 -2.45
N GLY A 95 8.18 -22.45 -3.20
CA GLY A 95 8.64 -21.06 -3.32
C GLY A 95 8.21 -20.12 -2.18
N VAL A 96 7.57 -20.64 -1.12
CA VAL A 96 6.85 -19.79 -0.15
C VAL A 96 7.75 -18.89 0.69
N ASN A 97 8.99 -19.32 0.95
CA ASN A 97 9.95 -18.51 1.69
C ASN A 97 10.35 -17.25 0.90
N LEU A 98 10.54 -17.37 -0.42
CA LEU A 98 10.85 -16.24 -1.29
C LEU A 98 9.64 -15.30 -1.42
N LYS A 99 8.43 -15.84 -1.62
CA LYS A 99 7.17 -15.06 -1.62
C LYS A 99 6.99 -14.30 -0.31
N THR A 100 7.22 -14.95 0.83
CA THR A 100 7.08 -14.34 2.15
C THR A 100 8.09 -13.22 2.34
N LYS A 101 9.38 -13.46 2.05
CA LYS A 101 10.42 -12.42 2.17
C LYS A 101 10.09 -11.20 1.31
N LEU A 102 9.72 -11.41 0.05
CA LEU A 102 9.39 -10.33 -0.87
C LEU A 102 8.18 -9.51 -0.38
N ILE A 103 7.10 -10.19 0.02
CA ILE A 103 5.90 -9.52 0.56
C ILE A 103 6.22 -8.76 1.86
N THR A 104 7.00 -9.34 2.76
CA THR A 104 7.42 -8.64 3.99
C THR A 104 8.29 -7.43 3.70
N SER A 105 9.21 -7.50 2.72
CA SER A 105 10.05 -6.37 2.33
C SER A 105 9.22 -5.23 1.77
N PHE A 106 8.19 -5.51 0.95
CA PHE A 106 7.28 -4.48 0.45
C PHE A 106 6.41 -3.86 1.55
N ILE A 107 5.93 -4.66 2.51
CA ILE A 107 5.20 -4.13 3.67
C ILE A 107 6.10 -3.21 4.49
N ILE A 108 7.33 -3.63 4.79
CA ILE A 108 8.31 -2.82 5.53
C ILE A 108 8.64 -1.54 4.77
N LEU A 109 8.86 -1.63 3.46
CA LEU A 109 9.14 -0.47 2.60
C LEU A 109 7.96 0.51 2.52
N SER A 110 6.73 0.03 2.72
CA SER A 110 5.54 0.90 2.76
C SER A 110 5.36 1.64 4.08
N LEU A 111 5.99 1.20 5.18
CA LEU A 111 5.82 1.81 6.51
C LEU A 111 6.22 3.28 6.57
N PRO A 112 7.33 3.75 5.96
CA PRO A 112 7.67 5.17 5.94
C PRO A 112 6.63 6.03 5.21
N ALA A 113 6.13 5.55 4.06
CA ALA A 113 5.08 6.25 3.31
C ALA A 113 3.77 6.31 4.11
N MET A 114 3.41 5.21 4.77
CA MET A 114 2.25 5.14 5.65
C MET A 114 2.42 6.07 6.86
N GLY A 115 3.60 6.11 7.47
CA GLY A 115 3.93 7.02 8.58
C GLY A 115 3.85 8.49 8.16
N PHE A 116 4.38 8.84 6.98
CA PHE A 116 4.28 10.19 6.43
C PHE A 116 2.82 10.57 6.17
N HIS A 117 2.03 9.66 5.60
CA HIS A 117 0.60 9.88 5.39
C HIS A 117 -0.15 10.10 6.71
N LEU A 118 0.10 9.27 7.73
CA LEU A 118 -0.52 9.43 9.05
C LEU A 118 -0.11 10.74 9.72
N PHE A 119 1.16 11.13 9.62
CA PHE A 119 1.65 12.41 10.13
C PHE A 119 0.97 13.59 9.42
N ALA A 120 0.94 13.60 8.09
CA ALA A 120 0.29 14.65 7.31
C ALA A 120 -1.22 14.72 7.61
N SER A 121 -1.87 13.57 7.73
CA SER A 121 -3.29 13.46 8.08
C SER A 121 -3.58 14.05 9.45
N PHE A 122 -2.79 13.66 10.46
CA PHE A 122 -2.89 14.19 11.81
C PHE A 122 -2.58 15.69 11.87
N PHE A 123 -1.55 16.13 11.16
CA PHE A 123 -1.17 17.53 11.07
C PHE A 123 -2.30 18.37 10.46
N ILE A 124 -2.88 17.93 9.34
CA ILE A 124 -4.01 18.63 8.71
C ILE A 124 -5.21 18.63 9.66
N ALA A 125 -5.59 17.48 10.23
CA ALA A 125 -6.74 17.39 11.12
C ALA A 125 -6.62 18.32 12.36
N THR A 126 -5.42 18.44 12.93
CA THR A 126 -5.20 19.25 14.14
C THR A 126 -5.02 20.74 13.84
N ASN A 127 -4.33 21.07 12.74
CA ASN A 127 -3.99 22.46 12.44
C ASN A 127 -5.04 23.16 11.58
N LEU A 128 -5.80 22.44 10.74
CA LEU A 128 -6.83 23.06 9.89
C LEU A 128 -7.91 23.71 10.74
N GLU A 129 -8.37 23.03 11.79
CA GLU A 129 -9.38 23.54 12.73
C GLU A 129 -8.87 24.78 13.46
N THR A 130 -7.65 24.71 14.01
CA THR A 130 -7.03 25.83 14.72
C THR A 130 -6.82 27.05 13.81
N TRP A 131 -6.39 26.81 12.56
CA TRP A 131 -6.17 27.86 11.57
C TRP A 131 -7.49 28.52 11.12
N LEU A 132 -8.50 27.71 10.80
CA LEU A 132 -9.83 28.20 10.41
C LEU A 132 -10.51 28.98 11.54
N LYS A 133 -10.45 28.45 12.77
CA LYS A 133 -11.02 29.08 13.94
C LYS A 133 -10.38 30.44 14.23
N GLY A 134 -9.05 30.51 14.21
CA GLY A 134 -8.32 31.76 14.47
C GLY A 134 -8.65 32.87 13.46
N GLN A 135 -8.79 32.52 12.18
CA GLN A 135 -9.17 33.50 11.15
C GLN A 135 -10.61 33.99 11.34
N GLN A 136 -11.54 33.09 11.66
CA GLN A 136 -12.95 33.42 11.83
C GLN A 136 -13.19 34.27 13.08
N GLU A 137 -12.62 33.89 14.23
CA GLU A 137 -12.73 34.65 15.49
C GLU A 137 -12.16 36.06 15.35
N SER A 138 -11.01 36.21 14.68
CA SER A 138 -10.41 37.53 14.45
C SER A 138 -11.28 38.43 13.58
N MET A 139 -11.97 37.87 12.58
CA MET A 139 -12.87 38.65 11.71
C MET A 139 -14.11 39.10 12.48
N VAL A 140 -14.74 38.20 13.24
CA VAL A 140 -15.92 38.52 14.06
C VAL A 140 -15.58 39.54 15.13
N HIS A 141 -14.49 39.35 15.88
CA HIS A 141 -14.04 40.33 16.89
C HIS A 141 -13.73 41.70 16.28
N SER A 142 -13.08 41.73 15.11
CA SER A 142 -12.79 42.99 14.43
C SER A 142 -14.07 43.71 14.00
N ALA A 143 -15.06 42.96 13.51
CA ALA A 143 -16.35 43.51 13.11
C ALA A 143 -17.17 44.00 14.33
N GLN A 144 -17.15 43.26 15.44
CA GLN A 144 -17.73 43.68 16.72
C GLN A 144 -17.09 44.98 17.22
N ASN A 145 -15.75 45.08 17.22
CA ASN A 145 -15.04 46.29 17.63
C ASN A 145 -15.41 47.50 16.75
N ILE A 146 -15.58 47.30 15.44
CA ILE A 146 -16.02 48.37 14.52
C ILE A 146 -17.46 48.78 14.83
N SER A 147 -18.36 47.82 15.06
CA SER A 147 -19.75 48.10 15.42
C SER A 147 -19.84 48.88 16.74
N GLU A 148 -19.12 48.45 17.77
CA GLU A 148 -19.05 49.15 19.05
C GLU A 148 -18.46 50.56 18.90
N ALA A 149 -17.40 50.73 18.12
CA ALA A 149 -16.82 52.03 17.84
C ALA A 149 -17.80 52.96 17.10
N TYR A 150 -18.54 52.44 16.12
CA TYR A 150 -19.59 53.16 15.41
C TYR A 150 -20.70 53.61 16.35
N HIS A 151 -21.26 52.70 17.15
CA HIS A 151 -22.30 53.02 18.13
C HIS A 151 -21.83 54.03 19.17
N ASN A 152 -20.59 53.88 19.67
CA ASN A 152 -20.02 54.82 20.64
C ASN A 152 -19.79 56.21 20.04
N ASN A 153 -19.33 56.29 18.80
CA ASN A 153 -19.16 57.57 18.09
C ASN A 153 -20.52 58.22 17.85
N LEU A 154 -21.50 57.44 17.38
CA LEU A 154 -22.86 57.92 17.14
C LEU A 154 -23.50 58.44 18.44
N ARG A 155 -23.38 57.70 19.54
CA ARG A 155 -23.86 58.11 20.86
C ARG A 155 -23.26 59.45 21.29
N LYS A 156 -21.93 59.58 21.24
CA LYS A 156 -21.24 60.85 21.58
C LYS A 156 -21.68 62.01 20.70
N THR A 157 -21.86 61.76 19.41
CA THR A 157 -22.31 62.77 18.44
C THR A 157 -23.72 63.24 18.76
N MET A 158 -24.66 62.32 18.99
CA MET A 158 -26.04 62.66 19.34
C MET A 158 -26.17 63.29 20.72
N GLU A 159 -25.33 62.90 21.69
CA GLU A 159 -25.23 63.57 23.00
C GLU A 159 -24.75 65.02 22.84
N LEU A 160 -23.70 65.25 22.04
CA LEU A 160 -23.19 66.58 21.75
C LEU A 160 -24.24 67.43 21.02
N GLN A 161 -24.92 66.87 20.03
CA GLN A 161 -26.01 67.55 19.33
C GLN A 161 -27.14 67.93 20.30
N ASN A 162 -27.54 67.02 21.19
CA ASN A 162 -28.55 67.29 22.21
C ASN A 162 -28.15 68.46 23.12
N LEU A 163 -26.89 68.48 23.59
CA LEU A 163 -26.36 69.58 24.41
C LEU A 163 -26.33 70.92 23.67
N ILE A 164 -25.94 70.93 22.39
CA ILE A 164 -25.91 72.16 21.61
C ILE A 164 -27.32 72.68 21.39
N TRP A 165 -28.26 71.80 21.05
CA TRP A 165 -29.67 72.16 20.88
C TRP A 165 -30.32 72.63 22.19
N GLU A 166 -30.00 71.99 23.32
CA GLU A 166 -30.46 72.45 24.64
C GLU A 166 -30.00 73.89 24.91
N ASN A 167 -28.72 74.20 24.68
CA ASN A 167 -28.17 75.54 24.87
C ASN A 167 -28.80 76.55 23.90
N HIS A 168 -29.00 76.16 22.64
CA HIS A 168 -29.65 76.98 21.62
C HIS A 168 -31.10 77.32 21.99
N LEU A 169 -31.85 76.33 22.49
CA LEU A 169 -33.21 76.51 22.96
C LEU A 169 -33.28 77.42 24.21
N LYS A 170 -32.37 77.24 25.17
CA LYS A 170 -32.30 78.09 26.37
C LYS A 170 -32.01 79.56 26.04
N LYS A 171 -31.15 79.83 25.05
CA LYS A 171 -30.84 81.20 24.61
C LYS A 171 -32.01 81.90 23.91
N ASN A 172 -32.93 81.14 23.31
CA ASN A 172 -34.01 81.65 22.47
C ASN A 172 -35.40 81.27 23.03
N GLU A 173 -35.53 81.16 24.36
CA GLU A 173 -36.76 80.68 25.04
C GLU A 173 -38.02 81.45 24.62
N GLY A 174 -37.92 82.76 24.35
CA GLY A 174 -39.04 83.62 23.97
C GLY A 174 -39.59 83.43 22.55
N GLU A 175 -38.85 82.77 21.65
CA GLU A 175 -39.15 82.70 20.21
C GLU A 175 -39.16 81.27 19.65
N LEU A 176 -39.50 80.29 20.49
CA LEU A 176 -39.53 78.86 20.12
C LEU A 176 -40.31 78.57 18.83
N SER A 177 -41.40 79.29 18.55
CA SER A 177 -42.23 79.11 17.36
C SER A 177 -41.52 79.49 16.05
N GLN A 178 -40.60 80.46 16.07
CA GLN A 178 -39.87 80.92 14.87
C GLN A 178 -38.39 80.48 14.85
N LEU A 179 -37.94 79.78 15.88
CA LEU A 179 -36.56 79.32 16.02
C LEU A 179 -36.11 78.47 14.83
N LYS A 180 -34.99 78.90 14.21
CA LYS A 180 -34.26 78.15 13.19
C LYS A 180 -33.20 77.25 13.83
N PRO A 181 -32.83 76.14 13.17
CA PRO A 181 -31.74 75.28 13.62
C PRO A 181 -30.43 76.07 13.80
N PRO A 182 -29.56 75.68 14.75
CA PRO A 182 -28.23 76.26 14.88
C PRO A 182 -27.40 76.00 13.62
N ASN A 183 -26.59 76.98 13.21
CA ASN A 183 -25.77 76.88 12.00
C ASN A 183 -24.75 75.74 12.11
N ASN A 184 -24.53 75.01 11.01
CA ASN A 184 -23.55 73.92 10.86
C ASN A 184 -23.78 72.72 11.79
N ILE A 185 -25.04 72.44 12.17
CA ILE A 185 -25.38 71.26 12.97
C ILE A 185 -26.49 70.50 12.27
N ASP A 186 -26.09 69.44 11.59
CA ASP A 186 -26.98 68.50 10.93
C ASP A 186 -27.52 67.52 11.98
N ALA A 187 -28.56 67.94 12.68
CA ALA A 187 -29.24 67.13 13.67
C ALA A 187 -30.75 67.28 13.51
N ASP A 188 -31.43 66.15 13.47
CA ASP A 188 -32.87 66.05 13.44
C ASP A 188 -33.39 66.04 14.87
N VAL A 189 -34.21 67.03 15.21
CA VAL A 189 -34.55 67.30 16.61
C VAL A 189 -36.05 67.44 16.77
N THR A 190 -36.56 66.79 17.82
CA THR A 190 -37.97 66.87 18.19
C THR A 190 -38.10 67.28 19.66
N LEU A 191 -38.98 68.24 19.92
CA LEU A 191 -39.26 68.79 21.25
C LEU A 191 -40.66 68.36 21.69
N TYR A 192 -40.74 67.79 22.89
CA TYR A 192 -41.98 67.31 23.49
C TYR A 192 -42.29 68.05 24.80
N SER A 193 -43.57 68.14 25.11
CA SER A 193 -44.05 68.60 26.42
C SER A 193 -43.78 67.56 27.52
N GLU A 194 -43.93 67.95 28.78
CA GLU A 194 -43.86 67.02 29.92
C GLU A 194 -44.90 65.88 29.82
N ASN A 195 -46.02 66.16 29.15
CA ASN A 195 -47.11 65.24 28.84
C ASN A 195 -46.86 64.40 27.58
N GLN A 196 -45.64 64.43 27.02
CA GLN A 196 -45.22 63.65 25.83
C GLN A 196 -45.90 64.09 24.52
N GLU A 197 -46.51 65.28 24.50
CA GLU A 197 -47.10 65.83 23.28
C GLU A 197 -46.02 66.50 22.43
N LEU A 198 -46.07 66.28 21.12
CA LEU A 198 -45.17 66.91 20.15
C LEU A 198 -45.39 68.43 20.15
N LEU A 199 -44.37 69.20 20.49
CA LEU A 199 -44.43 70.67 20.45
C LEU A 199 -43.88 71.21 19.14
N LYS A 200 -42.67 70.76 18.75
CA LYS A 200 -42.00 71.23 17.54
C LYS A 200 -40.98 70.21 17.06
N GLN A 201 -40.74 70.21 15.76
CA GLN A 201 -39.83 69.31 15.09
C GLN A 201 -39.01 70.05 14.04
N TRP A 202 -37.74 69.70 13.93
CA TRP A 202 -36.80 70.17 12.92
C TRP A 202 -36.15 68.94 12.28
N MET A 203 -36.64 68.58 11.09
CA MET A 203 -36.09 67.47 10.28
C MET A 203 -35.36 68.05 9.07
N GLN A 204 -34.05 67.94 9.06
CA GLN A 204 -33.17 68.51 8.03
C GLN A 204 -33.03 67.58 6.82
N SER A 205 -33.21 66.26 7.00
CA SER A 205 -33.09 65.26 5.94
C SER A 205 -34.45 64.70 5.52
N GLU A 206 -34.65 64.51 4.21
CA GLU A 206 -35.81 63.79 3.65
C GLU A 206 -35.95 62.37 4.21
N ILE A 207 -34.81 61.73 4.47
CA ILE A 207 -34.76 60.39 5.07
C ILE A 207 -35.34 60.42 6.49
N SER A 208 -34.97 61.43 7.28
CA SER A 208 -35.48 61.56 8.64
C SER A 208 -36.98 61.87 8.66
N GLN A 209 -37.48 62.64 7.69
CA GLN A 209 -38.92 62.88 7.54
C GLN A 209 -39.69 61.59 7.17
N ALA A 210 -39.11 60.73 6.34
CA ALA A 210 -39.74 59.47 5.92
C ALA A 210 -39.80 58.42 7.04
N TYR A 211 -38.73 58.33 7.85
CA TYR A 211 -38.56 57.27 8.85
C TYR A 211 -38.84 57.69 10.29
N TRP A 212 -39.02 58.99 10.57
CA TRP A 212 -39.37 59.41 11.92
C TRP A 212 -40.78 58.95 12.29
N SER A 213 -40.87 58.35 13.47
CA SER A 213 -42.13 58.00 14.12
C SER A 213 -42.11 58.49 15.57
N THR A 214 -43.27 58.67 16.19
CA THR A 214 -43.34 59.03 17.61
C THR A 214 -42.69 57.93 18.48
N PRO A 215 -41.92 58.28 19.54
CA PRO A 215 -41.40 57.29 20.47
C PRO A 215 -42.52 56.44 21.07
N SER A 216 -42.26 55.13 21.20
CA SER A 216 -43.26 54.17 21.69
C SER A 216 -43.60 54.41 23.17
N LEU A 217 -44.74 53.87 23.62
CA LEU A 217 -45.13 53.90 25.03
C LEU A 217 -44.05 53.27 25.94
N ASN A 218 -43.38 52.22 25.45
CA ASN A 218 -42.28 51.56 26.14
C ASN A 218 -41.05 52.47 26.27
N ASN A 219 -40.70 53.23 25.22
CA ASN A 219 -39.58 54.18 25.28
C ASN A 219 -39.83 55.25 26.35
N TRP A 220 -41.03 55.83 26.37
CA TRP A 220 -41.40 56.82 27.38
C TRP A 220 -41.41 56.26 28.80
N TYR A 221 -41.89 55.02 28.98
CA TYR A 221 -41.86 54.32 30.26
C TYR A 221 -40.42 54.10 30.75
N GLN A 222 -39.54 53.60 29.88
CA GLN A 222 -38.12 53.35 30.21
C GLN A 222 -37.38 54.65 30.54
N LEU A 223 -37.65 55.73 29.79
CA LEU A 223 -37.07 57.05 30.06
C LEU A 223 -37.46 57.58 31.44
N LYS A 224 -38.73 57.48 31.83
CA LYS A 224 -39.24 58.04 33.10
C LYS A 224 -38.92 57.18 34.32
N THR A 225 -38.77 55.87 34.16
CA THR A 225 -38.61 54.92 35.29
C THR A 225 -37.19 54.41 35.48
N LYS A 226 -36.42 54.28 34.40
CA LYS A 226 -35.06 53.70 34.40
C LYS A 226 -33.98 54.72 33.99
N ASP A 227 -34.36 55.98 33.79
CA ASP A 227 -33.49 57.04 33.25
C ASP A 227 -32.78 56.65 31.95
N GLN A 228 -33.38 55.75 31.16
CA GLN A 228 -32.80 55.32 29.89
C GLN A 228 -33.06 56.38 28.81
N THR A 229 -32.00 56.99 28.30
CA THR A 229 -32.09 58.07 27.31
C THR A 229 -31.83 57.62 25.87
N TRP A 230 -31.27 56.41 25.69
CA TRP A 230 -30.90 55.87 24.39
C TRP A 230 -31.83 54.74 23.95
N PHE A 231 -32.34 54.83 22.73
CA PHE A 231 -33.21 53.84 22.13
C PHE A 231 -32.72 53.49 20.72
N THR A 232 -32.76 52.20 20.41
CA THR A 232 -32.46 51.68 19.07
C THR A 232 -33.65 50.82 18.65
N GLU A 233 -34.19 51.07 17.47
CA GLU A 233 -35.28 50.31 16.86
C GLU A 233 -34.87 49.89 15.46
N GLU A 234 -35.34 48.74 15.00
CA GLU A 234 -35.16 48.31 13.62
C GLU A 234 -36.47 48.53 12.87
N LEU A 235 -36.40 49.25 11.75
CA LEU A 235 -37.55 49.53 10.91
C LEU A 235 -37.19 49.27 9.46
N GLU A 236 -37.93 48.36 8.82
CA GLU A 236 -37.67 47.86 7.47
C GLU A 236 -36.26 47.27 7.30
N ASP A 237 -35.32 48.06 6.79
CA ASP A 237 -33.94 47.67 6.44
C ASP A 237 -32.88 48.47 7.20
N ARG A 238 -33.28 49.22 8.23
CA ARG A 238 -32.41 50.18 8.90
C ARG A 238 -32.67 50.34 10.40
N PHE A 239 -31.59 50.61 11.12
CA PHE A 239 -31.66 51.01 12.52
C PHE A 239 -32.02 52.48 12.66
N ILE A 240 -32.92 52.74 13.60
CA ILE A 240 -33.33 54.05 14.04
C ILE A 240 -32.77 54.27 15.44
N TYR A 241 -31.95 55.32 15.60
CA TYR A 241 -31.39 55.71 16.87
C TYR A 241 -32.08 56.96 17.39
N ARG A 242 -32.42 56.93 18.68
CA ARG A 242 -33.06 58.05 19.38
C ARG A 242 -32.32 58.33 20.67
N HIS A 243 -31.98 59.59 20.88
CA HIS A 243 -31.46 60.07 22.15
C HIS A 243 -32.43 61.10 22.73
N ILE A 244 -33.19 60.70 23.75
CA ILE A 244 -34.26 61.51 24.37
C ILE A 244 -33.81 61.88 25.78
N ARG A 245 -33.79 63.18 26.09
CA ARG A 245 -33.37 63.67 27.40
C ARG A 245 -34.32 64.76 27.93
N PRO A 246 -34.63 64.78 29.24
CA PRO A 246 -35.32 65.91 29.84
C PRO A 246 -34.42 67.16 29.82
N VAL A 247 -34.99 68.29 29.40
CA VAL A 247 -34.35 69.60 29.40
C VAL A 247 -35.24 70.62 30.10
N SER A 248 -34.63 71.51 30.88
CA SER A 248 -35.35 72.61 31.53
C SER A 248 -35.10 73.89 30.73
N ILE A 249 -36.15 74.43 30.11
CA ILE A 249 -36.11 75.69 29.36
C ILE A 249 -37.00 76.67 30.12
N GLY A 250 -36.36 77.66 30.75
CA GLY A 250 -36.94 78.50 31.81
C GLY A 250 -37.61 77.70 32.91
N ASN A 251 -38.92 77.89 33.07
CA ASN A 251 -39.72 77.19 34.09
C ASN A 251 -40.43 75.92 33.55
N ARG A 252 -40.20 75.53 32.30
CA ARG A 252 -40.84 74.35 31.68
C ARG A 252 -39.88 73.18 31.62
N LYS A 253 -40.35 72.01 32.06
CA LYS A 253 -39.68 70.73 31.79
C LYS A 253 -40.17 70.19 30.46
N LEU A 254 -39.23 69.95 29.55
CA LEU A 254 -39.50 69.46 28.20
C LEU A 254 -38.62 68.24 27.93
N TYR A 255 -38.93 67.48 26.88
CA TYR A 255 -38.05 66.42 26.41
C TYR A 255 -37.51 66.77 25.03
N LEU A 256 -36.19 66.65 24.89
CA LEU A 256 -35.47 66.88 23.65
C LEU A 256 -35.00 65.54 23.08
N GLU A 257 -35.51 65.19 21.92
CA GLU A 257 -35.07 64.05 21.12
C GLU A 257 -34.11 64.52 20.04
N VAL A 258 -32.96 63.84 19.93
CA VAL A 258 -32.16 63.81 18.72
C VAL A 258 -32.42 62.48 18.02
N PHE A 259 -32.76 62.55 16.74
CA PHE A 259 -33.15 61.42 15.90
C PHE A 259 -32.07 61.17 14.85
N PHE A 260 -31.70 59.90 14.64
CA PHE A 260 -30.74 59.54 13.61
C PHE A 260 -31.13 58.20 12.95
N PRO A 261 -31.64 58.22 11.71
CA PRO A 261 -31.86 57.00 10.94
C PRO A 261 -30.54 56.57 10.29
N ALA A 262 -30.02 55.40 10.64
CA ALA A 262 -28.82 54.89 10.00
C ALA A 262 -29.06 54.53 8.54
N THR A 263 -27.96 54.44 7.78
CA THR A 263 -28.02 53.99 6.40
C THR A 263 -28.34 52.49 6.35
N PRO A 264 -29.01 52.01 5.28
CA PRO A 264 -29.28 50.58 5.11
C PRO A 264 -27.99 49.77 5.06
N TYR A 265 -26.92 50.35 4.50
CA TYR A 265 -25.60 49.73 4.48
C TYR A 265 -25.04 49.52 5.89
N ALA A 266 -25.06 50.54 6.75
CA ALA A 266 -24.56 50.42 8.11
C ALA A 266 -25.40 49.44 8.93
N SER A 267 -26.71 49.43 8.71
CA SER A 267 -27.63 48.55 9.43
C SER A 267 -27.54 47.11 8.98
N GLY A 268 -27.47 46.88 7.66
CA GLY A 268 -27.17 45.57 7.07
C GLY A 268 -25.83 45.02 7.55
N ALA A 269 -24.76 45.84 7.54
CA ALA A 269 -23.46 45.40 8.04
C ALA A 269 -23.50 45.02 9.53
N ILE A 270 -24.19 45.78 10.38
CA ILE A 270 -24.34 45.45 11.80
C ILE A 270 -25.18 44.18 11.99
N ASN A 271 -26.27 44.03 11.24
CA ASN A 271 -27.10 42.82 11.27
C ASN A 271 -26.33 41.59 10.79
N ASP A 272 -25.54 41.71 9.73
CA ASP A 272 -24.68 40.64 9.23
C ASP A 272 -23.66 40.23 10.31
N ILE A 273 -23.09 41.18 11.04
CA ILE A 273 -22.17 40.90 12.17
C ILE A 273 -22.89 40.15 13.29
N ILE A 274 -24.10 40.60 13.67
CA ILE A 274 -24.92 39.95 14.71
C ILE A 274 -25.33 38.54 14.28
N ALA A 275 -25.74 38.37 13.03
CA ALA A 275 -26.10 37.07 12.47
C ALA A 275 -24.88 36.13 12.36
N GLN A 276 -23.70 36.67 11.99
CA GLN A 276 -22.45 35.93 11.92
C GLN A 276 -22.01 35.45 13.32
N ASP A 277 -22.17 36.26 14.37
CA ASP A 277 -21.87 35.90 15.76
C ASP A 277 -22.75 34.74 16.28
N GLN A 278 -24.00 34.66 15.82
CA GLN A 278 -24.87 33.52 16.13
C GLN A 278 -24.52 32.27 15.30
N ASN A 279 -24.13 32.45 14.04
CA ASN A 279 -23.81 31.36 13.13
C ASN A 279 -22.44 30.70 13.38
N THR A 280 -21.49 31.39 14.01
CA THR A 280 -20.22 30.77 14.44
C THR A 280 -20.43 29.60 15.40
N ARG A 281 -21.46 29.65 16.26
CA ARG A 281 -21.82 28.54 17.16
C ARG A 281 -22.33 27.30 16.42
N PHE A 282 -23.06 27.49 15.32
CA PHE A 282 -23.57 26.38 14.49
C PHE A 282 -22.44 25.67 13.74
N LEU A 283 -21.42 26.42 13.29
CA LEU A 283 -20.24 25.82 12.66
C LEU A 283 -19.42 25.02 13.68
N THR A 284 -19.33 25.46 14.93
CA THR A 284 -18.68 24.69 16.01
C THR A 284 -19.37 23.34 16.29
N GLU A 285 -20.70 23.23 16.16
CA GLU A 285 -21.39 21.93 16.27
C GLU A 285 -21.12 21.01 15.05
N SER A 286 -20.78 21.57 13.90
CA SER A 286 -20.39 20.79 12.70
C SER A 286 -18.92 20.35 12.68
N GLU A 287 -18.07 20.88 13.57
CA GLU A 287 -16.64 20.56 13.65
C GLU A 287 -16.40 19.06 13.93
N ASP A 288 -17.20 18.44 14.81
CA ASP A 288 -17.09 17.01 15.12
C ASP A 288 -17.44 16.11 13.93
N LEU A 289 -18.44 16.50 13.14
CA LEU A 289 -18.84 15.78 11.92
C LEU A 289 -17.77 15.88 10.84
N VAL A 290 -17.21 17.08 10.65
CA VAL A 290 -16.13 17.34 9.69
C VAL A 290 -14.85 16.61 10.09
N ARG A 291 -14.47 16.66 11.38
CA ARG A 291 -13.33 15.91 11.93
C ARG A 291 -13.50 14.41 11.73
N GLY A 292 -14.69 13.86 12.01
CA GLY A 292 -15.02 12.47 11.75
C GLY A 292 -14.84 12.07 10.27
N TYR A 293 -15.27 12.94 9.34
CA TYR A 293 -15.13 12.71 7.91
C TYR A 293 -13.66 12.69 7.44
N TYR A 294 -12.86 13.67 7.87
CA TYR A 294 -11.43 13.69 7.57
C TYR A 294 -10.72 12.44 8.10
N LEU A 295 -11.05 11.99 9.32
CA LEU A 295 -10.50 10.75 9.88
C LEU A 295 -10.87 9.52 9.03
N ILE A 296 -12.13 9.41 8.57
CA ILE A 296 -12.57 8.30 7.70
C ILE A 296 -11.85 8.34 6.35
N ILE A 297 -11.72 9.50 5.71
CA ILE A 297 -10.97 9.63 4.44
C ILE A 297 -9.51 9.21 4.64
N PHE A 298 -8.86 9.72 5.68
CA PHE A 298 -7.45 9.43 5.92
C PHE A 298 -7.22 7.96 6.24
N LEU A 299 -8.12 7.33 7.01
CA LEU A 299 -8.13 5.89 7.24
C LEU A 299 -8.28 5.13 5.92
N LEU A 300 -9.19 5.54 5.04
CA LEU A 300 -9.41 4.90 3.74
C LEU A 300 -8.22 5.04 2.79
N MET A 301 -7.63 6.23 2.70
CA MET A 301 -6.39 6.44 1.95
C MET A 301 -5.25 5.58 2.50
N THR A 302 -5.12 5.49 3.83
CA THR A 302 -4.13 4.62 4.47
C THR A 302 -4.33 3.15 4.08
N LEU A 303 -5.57 2.66 4.14
CA LEU A 303 -5.90 1.30 3.78
C LEU A 303 -5.68 1.04 2.28
N PHE A 304 -5.97 2.03 1.44
CA PHE A 304 -5.71 1.97 0.00
C PHE A 304 -4.20 1.88 -0.30
N ILE A 305 -3.37 2.67 0.40
CA ILE A 305 -1.90 2.57 0.29
C ILE A 305 -1.43 1.17 0.67
N ILE A 306 -1.89 0.61 1.78
CA ILE A 306 -1.57 -0.76 2.20
C ILE A 306 -2.03 -1.77 1.13
N PHE A 307 -3.20 -1.57 0.55
CA PHE A 307 -3.74 -2.44 -0.49
C PHE A 307 -2.92 -2.40 -1.76
N VAL A 308 -2.56 -1.22 -2.26
CA VAL A 308 -1.72 -1.08 -3.44
C VAL A 308 -0.35 -1.71 -3.17
N ALA A 309 0.25 -1.48 -2.00
CA ALA A 309 1.51 -2.10 -1.61
C ALA A 309 1.42 -3.63 -1.57
N THR A 310 0.37 -4.18 -0.96
CA THR A 310 0.14 -5.62 -0.88
C THR A 310 -0.14 -6.20 -2.27
N TRP A 311 -1.01 -5.57 -3.06
CA TRP A 311 -1.35 -5.99 -4.41
C TRP A 311 -0.12 -6.03 -5.32
N LEU A 312 0.70 -4.98 -5.29
CA LEU A 312 1.96 -4.90 -6.02
C LEU A 312 2.93 -6.00 -5.57
N ALA A 313 3.07 -6.23 -4.27
CA ALA A 313 3.91 -7.30 -3.74
C ALA A 313 3.47 -8.70 -4.24
N PHE A 314 2.16 -8.97 -4.28
CA PHE A 314 1.62 -10.23 -4.80
C PHE A 314 1.69 -10.34 -6.32
N TYR A 315 1.61 -9.22 -7.04
CA TYR A 315 1.80 -9.16 -8.48
C TYR A 315 3.26 -9.53 -8.82
N LEU A 316 4.22 -8.87 -8.18
CA LEU A 316 5.65 -9.16 -8.34
C LEU A 316 6.02 -10.57 -7.86
N ALA A 317 5.43 -11.04 -6.76
CA ALA A 317 5.64 -12.42 -6.31
C ALA A 317 5.21 -13.45 -7.37
N ARG A 318 4.13 -13.19 -8.13
CA ARG A 318 3.72 -14.09 -9.21
C ARG A 318 4.61 -13.97 -10.45
N GLY A 319 5.06 -12.75 -10.78
CA GLY A 319 5.93 -12.52 -11.93
C GLY A 319 7.35 -13.08 -11.77
N PHE A 320 7.96 -12.91 -10.59
CA PHE A 320 9.38 -13.22 -10.38
C PHE A 320 9.61 -14.51 -9.59
N VAL A 321 8.82 -14.77 -8.56
CA VAL A 321 9.10 -15.89 -7.64
C VAL A 321 8.69 -17.23 -8.24
N GLN A 322 7.57 -17.27 -8.98
CA GLN A 322 7.06 -18.53 -9.53
C GLN A 322 8.00 -19.14 -10.58
N PRO A 323 8.55 -18.40 -11.56
CA PRO A 323 9.54 -18.94 -12.49
C PRO A 323 10.81 -19.50 -11.80
N ILE A 324 11.27 -18.83 -10.74
CA ILE A 324 12.44 -19.27 -9.96
C ILE A 324 12.12 -20.56 -9.19
N GLU A 325 10.93 -20.65 -8.60
CA GLU A 325 10.43 -21.85 -7.93
C GLU A 325 10.35 -23.04 -8.89
N ASP A 326 9.78 -22.83 -10.09
CA ASP A 326 9.65 -23.87 -11.12
C ASP A 326 11.03 -24.36 -11.59
N LEU A 327 12.00 -23.46 -11.76
CA LEU A 327 13.37 -23.81 -12.15
C LEU A 327 14.14 -24.53 -11.03
N ALA A 328 13.95 -24.12 -9.78
CA ALA A 328 14.56 -24.78 -8.63
C ALA A 328 14.06 -26.23 -8.47
N LEU A 329 12.75 -26.44 -8.63
CA LEU A 329 12.13 -27.77 -8.66
C LEU A 329 12.68 -28.62 -9.79
N ALA A 330 12.81 -28.05 -10.99
CA ALA A 330 13.36 -28.74 -12.14
C ALA A 330 14.83 -29.14 -11.93
N THR A 331 15.62 -28.25 -11.37
CA THR A 331 17.04 -28.51 -11.05
C THR A 331 17.16 -29.63 -10.02
N GLN A 332 16.30 -29.64 -9.00
CA GLN A 332 16.25 -30.71 -8.01
C GLN A 332 15.92 -32.06 -8.67
N ARG A 333 14.90 -32.13 -9.53
CA ARG A 333 14.55 -33.36 -10.26
C ARG A 333 15.68 -33.90 -11.13
N VAL A 334 16.34 -33.02 -11.89
CA VAL A 334 17.49 -33.40 -12.71
C VAL A 334 18.63 -33.94 -11.83
N SER A 335 18.87 -33.33 -10.66
CA SER A 335 19.88 -33.81 -9.70
C SER A 335 19.54 -35.16 -9.05
N GLU A 336 18.24 -35.48 -8.95
CA GLU A 336 17.73 -36.77 -8.44
C GLU A 336 17.76 -37.87 -9.51
N GLY A 337 18.17 -37.55 -10.75
CA GLY A 337 18.37 -38.52 -11.83
C GLY A 337 17.29 -38.50 -12.93
N GLU A 338 16.29 -37.63 -12.83
CA GLU A 338 15.30 -37.40 -13.91
C GLU A 338 15.91 -36.55 -15.04
N LEU A 339 16.90 -37.11 -15.76
CA LEU A 339 17.53 -36.41 -16.88
C LEU A 339 16.53 -36.17 -18.02
N GLY A 340 16.64 -35.00 -18.66
CA GLY A 340 15.72 -34.58 -19.73
C GLY A 340 14.41 -33.98 -19.24
N TYR A 341 14.23 -33.77 -17.93
CA TYR A 341 13.10 -33.01 -17.41
C TYR A 341 13.11 -31.58 -17.95
N GLN A 342 11.96 -31.10 -18.45
CA GLN A 342 11.79 -29.77 -19.06
C GLN A 342 10.73 -28.97 -18.32
N VAL A 343 11.01 -27.67 -18.15
CA VAL A 343 10.06 -26.72 -17.56
C VAL A 343 9.18 -26.14 -18.65
N GLU A 344 7.85 -26.22 -18.46
CA GLU A 344 6.88 -25.55 -19.32
C GLU A 344 6.97 -24.04 -19.16
N LEU A 345 7.16 -23.32 -20.27
CA LEU A 345 7.06 -21.86 -20.33
C LEU A 345 5.59 -21.45 -20.13
N ARG A 346 5.18 -21.18 -18.88
CA ARG A 346 3.80 -20.77 -18.56
C ARG A 346 3.66 -19.25 -18.47
N GLY A 347 2.93 -18.67 -19.42
CA GLY A 347 2.51 -17.25 -19.39
C GLY A 347 3.47 -16.29 -20.10
N THR A 348 3.22 -14.98 -19.96
CA THR A 348 4.09 -13.92 -20.46
C THR A 348 5.22 -13.69 -19.45
N LEU A 349 6.24 -14.55 -19.48
CA LEU A 349 7.47 -14.30 -18.71
C LEU A 349 8.27 -13.16 -19.34
N ASP A 350 8.98 -12.40 -18.51
CA ASP A 350 10.01 -11.48 -18.99
C ASP A 350 11.02 -12.24 -19.87
N LYS A 351 11.53 -11.57 -20.91
CA LYS A 351 12.41 -12.19 -21.91
C LYS A 351 13.63 -12.88 -21.28
N ASP A 352 14.18 -12.29 -20.24
CA ASP A 352 15.37 -12.82 -19.55
C ASP A 352 15.07 -14.16 -18.85
N PHE A 353 13.88 -14.32 -18.26
CA PHE A 353 13.47 -15.58 -17.65
C PHE A 353 13.15 -16.65 -18.70
N ALA A 354 12.55 -16.27 -19.82
CA ALA A 354 12.32 -17.19 -20.93
C ALA A 354 13.66 -17.74 -21.46
N LEU A 355 14.68 -16.88 -21.61
CA LEU A 355 16.02 -17.29 -22.03
C LEU A 355 16.67 -18.24 -21.01
N LEU A 356 16.53 -17.97 -19.72
CA LEU A 356 17.06 -18.83 -18.66
C LEU A 356 16.42 -20.23 -18.66
N MET A 357 15.09 -20.30 -18.74
CA MET A 357 14.37 -21.58 -18.81
C MET A 357 14.73 -22.36 -20.07
N GLN A 358 14.89 -21.69 -21.22
CA GLN A 358 15.32 -22.33 -22.45
C GLN A 358 16.74 -22.91 -22.34
N SER A 359 17.64 -22.17 -21.69
CA SER A 359 19.02 -22.60 -21.45
C SER A 359 19.08 -23.82 -20.52
N PHE A 360 18.28 -23.81 -19.44
CA PHE A 360 18.13 -24.97 -18.57
C PHE A 360 17.57 -26.19 -19.30
N ASN A 361 16.51 -26.01 -20.10
CA ASN A 361 15.91 -27.11 -20.85
C ASN A 361 16.90 -27.70 -21.87
N SER A 362 17.75 -26.87 -22.50
CA SER A 362 18.81 -27.37 -23.38
C SER A 362 19.84 -28.19 -22.61
N MET A 363 20.36 -27.66 -21.49
CA MET A 363 21.32 -28.38 -20.65
C MET A 363 20.76 -29.73 -20.15
N SER A 364 19.50 -29.77 -19.71
CA SER A 364 18.84 -31.00 -19.24
C SER A 364 18.72 -32.05 -20.35
N ARG A 365 18.43 -31.62 -21.59
CA ARG A 365 18.42 -32.50 -22.76
C ARG A 365 19.82 -32.99 -23.11
N ASP A 366 20.81 -32.10 -23.12
CA ASP A 366 22.19 -32.43 -23.46
C ASP A 366 22.76 -33.46 -22.47
N LEU A 367 22.45 -33.32 -21.18
CA LEU A 367 22.82 -34.31 -20.14
C LEU A 367 22.20 -35.69 -20.40
N LEU A 368 20.92 -35.75 -20.78
CA LEU A 368 20.26 -37.00 -21.13
C LEU A 368 20.92 -37.65 -22.35
N GLU A 369 21.20 -36.87 -23.39
CA GLU A 369 21.87 -37.36 -24.60
C GLU A 369 23.28 -37.88 -24.30
N HIS A 370 24.05 -37.17 -23.46
CA HIS A 370 25.36 -37.61 -23.02
C HIS A 370 25.31 -38.90 -22.18
N GLN A 371 24.33 -39.06 -21.29
CA GLN A 371 24.18 -40.30 -20.51
C GLN A 371 23.87 -41.49 -21.42
N VAL A 372 22.95 -41.32 -22.38
CA VAL A 372 22.63 -42.36 -23.37
C VAL A 372 23.85 -42.71 -24.24
N ALA A 373 24.66 -41.73 -24.62
CA ALA A 373 25.89 -41.96 -25.36
C ALA A 373 26.95 -42.70 -24.54
N LEU A 374 27.11 -42.38 -23.25
CA LEU A 374 28.01 -43.07 -22.33
C LEU A 374 27.59 -44.52 -22.10
N ASP A 375 26.30 -44.78 -21.92
CA ASP A 375 25.77 -46.15 -21.78
C ASP A 375 26.05 -46.99 -23.03
N LYS A 376 25.82 -46.42 -24.22
CA LYS A 376 26.17 -47.08 -25.50
C LYS A 376 27.66 -47.39 -25.59
N THR A 377 28.51 -46.43 -25.22
CA THR A 377 29.97 -46.58 -25.27
C THR A 377 30.46 -47.65 -24.30
N THR A 378 29.91 -47.67 -23.08
CA THR A 378 30.26 -48.64 -22.04
C THR A 378 29.85 -50.06 -22.46
N ASN A 379 28.63 -50.22 -22.98
CA ASN A 379 28.16 -51.50 -23.51
C ASN A 379 29.04 -52.00 -24.66
N HIS A 380 29.41 -51.11 -25.59
CA HIS A 380 30.28 -51.45 -26.71
C HIS A 380 31.69 -51.85 -26.25
N LEU A 381 32.28 -51.12 -25.29
CA LEU A 381 33.58 -51.48 -24.71
C LEU A 381 33.53 -52.84 -24.01
N GLN A 382 32.46 -53.14 -23.27
CA GLN A 382 32.30 -54.42 -22.60
C GLN A 382 32.17 -55.59 -23.59
N GLU A 383 31.45 -55.38 -24.70
CA GLU A 383 31.35 -56.36 -25.79
C GLU A 383 32.69 -56.58 -26.50
N SER A 384 33.42 -55.50 -26.78
CA SER A 384 34.78 -55.56 -27.33
C SER A 384 35.74 -56.32 -26.40
N HIS A 385 35.69 -56.04 -25.08
CA HIS A 385 36.50 -56.73 -24.08
C HIS A 385 36.20 -58.24 -24.02
N ARG A 386 34.92 -58.63 -24.05
CA ARG A 386 34.51 -60.05 -24.12
C ARG A 386 35.03 -60.74 -25.37
N THR A 387 35.00 -60.04 -26.51
CA THR A 387 35.51 -60.57 -27.78
C THR A 387 37.03 -60.80 -27.70
N LEU A 388 37.76 -59.84 -27.15
CA LEU A 388 39.21 -59.95 -26.97
C LEU A 388 39.57 -61.10 -26.02
N GLU A 389 38.90 -61.23 -24.88
CA GLU A 389 39.11 -62.35 -23.97
C GLU A 389 38.83 -63.71 -24.63
N SER A 390 37.79 -63.80 -25.46
CA SER A 390 37.50 -65.03 -26.19
C SER A 390 38.62 -65.38 -27.18
N GLN A 391 39.25 -64.38 -27.80
CA GLN A 391 40.39 -64.59 -28.68
C GLN A 391 41.62 -65.06 -27.89
N ILE A 392 41.91 -64.43 -26.75
CA ILE A 392 43.03 -64.84 -25.88
C ILE A 392 42.84 -66.30 -25.42
N ARG A 393 41.65 -66.64 -24.89
CA ARG A 393 41.34 -68.01 -24.47
C ARG A 393 41.44 -69.03 -25.61
N PHE A 394 41.02 -68.66 -26.82
CA PHE A 394 41.16 -69.53 -27.99
C PHE A 394 42.62 -69.80 -28.31
N VAL A 395 43.46 -68.75 -28.34
CA VAL A 395 44.91 -68.89 -28.58
C VAL A 395 45.56 -69.77 -27.50
N GLU A 396 45.24 -69.56 -26.23
CA GLU A 396 45.73 -70.39 -25.13
C GLU A 396 45.34 -71.86 -25.28
N LEU A 397 44.06 -72.15 -25.57
CA LEU A 397 43.57 -73.51 -25.77
C LEU A 397 44.21 -74.20 -26.98
N VAL A 398 44.46 -73.45 -28.05
CA VAL A 398 45.16 -73.95 -29.24
C VAL A 398 46.61 -74.28 -28.87
N LEU A 399 47.32 -73.38 -28.20
CA LEU A 399 48.71 -73.61 -27.79
C LEU A 399 48.84 -74.80 -26.82
N GLU A 400 47.89 -74.96 -25.88
CA GLU A 400 47.84 -76.09 -24.94
C GLU A 400 47.62 -77.45 -25.61
N ASN A 401 46.94 -77.51 -26.78
CA ASN A 401 46.59 -78.77 -27.44
C ASN A 401 47.39 -79.09 -28.71
N ILE A 402 48.25 -78.19 -29.18
CA ILE A 402 49.16 -78.49 -30.30
C ILE A 402 50.25 -79.45 -29.83
N THR A 403 50.47 -80.53 -30.58
CA THR A 403 51.50 -81.55 -30.29
C THR A 403 52.94 -81.03 -30.41
N THR A 404 53.14 -79.93 -31.11
CA THR A 404 54.43 -79.23 -31.23
C THR A 404 54.76 -78.50 -29.94
N GLY A 405 55.97 -78.67 -29.42
CA GLY A 405 56.46 -77.88 -28.30
C GLY A 405 56.65 -76.41 -28.70
N VAL A 406 55.97 -75.50 -28.02
CA VAL A 406 56.13 -74.05 -28.17
C VAL A 406 56.74 -73.49 -26.89
N MET A 407 57.88 -72.80 -27.03
CA MET A 407 58.60 -72.14 -25.96
C MET A 407 58.84 -70.69 -26.35
N SER A 408 58.45 -69.75 -25.50
CA SER A 408 58.82 -68.33 -25.59
C SER A 408 59.92 -68.02 -24.59
N LEU A 409 60.89 -67.21 -25.01
CA LEU A 409 62.02 -66.77 -24.19
C LEU A 409 62.02 -65.25 -24.05
N ASP A 410 62.43 -64.75 -22.89
CA ASP A 410 62.73 -63.33 -22.70
C ASP A 410 64.02 -62.92 -23.43
N MET A 411 64.32 -61.62 -23.45
CA MET A 411 65.54 -61.09 -24.08
C MET A 411 66.85 -61.62 -23.45
N ASN A 412 66.78 -62.21 -22.25
CA ASN A 412 67.93 -62.75 -21.51
C ASN A 412 68.02 -64.28 -21.57
N GLY A 413 67.15 -64.96 -22.33
CA GLY A 413 67.13 -66.41 -22.48
C GLY A 413 66.40 -67.20 -21.39
N HIS A 414 65.58 -66.56 -20.56
CA HIS A 414 64.70 -67.23 -19.61
C HIS A 414 63.37 -67.62 -20.25
N ILE A 415 62.79 -68.73 -19.82
CA ILE A 415 61.52 -69.23 -20.36
C ILE A 415 60.34 -68.41 -19.81
N GLU A 416 59.58 -67.74 -20.69
CA GLU A 416 58.35 -66.98 -20.33
C GLU A 416 57.08 -67.81 -20.48
N ILE A 417 56.95 -68.55 -21.60
CA ILE A 417 55.76 -69.35 -21.93
C ILE A 417 56.22 -70.72 -22.40
N LEU A 418 55.59 -71.77 -21.90
CA LEU A 418 55.85 -73.15 -22.30
C LEU A 418 54.51 -73.88 -22.43
N ASN A 419 54.19 -74.39 -23.62
CA ASN A 419 52.96 -75.16 -23.80
C ASN A 419 53.08 -76.59 -23.23
N ARG A 420 51.94 -77.28 -23.06
CA ARG A 420 51.90 -78.65 -22.51
C ARG A 420 52.80 -79.62 -23.26
N SER A 421 52.83 -79.58 -24.59
CA SER A 421 53.70 -80.47 -25.37
C SER A 421 55.18 -80.19 -25.13
N ALA A 422 55.61 -78.92 -25.03
CA ALA A 422 56.98 -78.58 -24.67
C ALA A 422 57.33 -79.01 -23.23
N LYS A 423 56.40 -78.87 -22.28
CA LYS A 423 56.58 -79.39 -20.90
C LYS A 423 56.83 -80.89 -20.89
N GLN A 424 56.07 -81.64 -21.67
CA GLN A 424 56.21 -83.09 -21.80
C GLN A 424 57.52 -83.48 -22.50
N MET A 425 57.86 -82.81 -23.60
CA MET A 425 59.12 -83.05 -24.34
C MET A 425 60.35 -82.78 -23.48
N LEU A 426 60.32 -81.71 -22.67
CA LEU A 426 61.42 -81.31 -21.80
C LEU A 426 61.37 -81.97 -20.40
N GLN A 427 60.39 -82.85 -20.17
CA GLN A 427 60.19 -83.57 -18.91
C GLN A 427 60.15 -82.68 -17.66
N LEU A 428 59.64 -81.46 -17.79
CA LEU A 428 59.57 -80.49 -16.70
C LEU A 428 58.37 -80.79 -15.80
N LYS A 429 58.60 -80.84 -14.48
CA LYS A 429 57.51 -80.89 -13.49
C LYS A 429 56.78 -79.55 -13.44
N THR A 430 55.46 -79.62 -13.53
CA THR A 430 54.54 -78.47 -13.54
C THR A 430 54.81 -77.56 -12.34
N GLY A 431 55.13 -76.28 -12.60
CA GLY A 431 55.27 -75.24 -11.56
C GLY A 431 56.69 -74.79 -11.20
N SER A 432 57.71 -75.17 -11.97
CA SER A 432 59.10 -74.69 -11.77
C SER A 432 59.69 -73.97 -13.01
N GLU A 433 58.82 -73.34 -13.80
CA GLU A 433 59.07 -72.95 -15.19
C GLU A 433 59.54 -71.48 -15.34
N GLY A 434 59.08 -70.57 -14.48
CA GLY A 434 59.24 -69.12 -14.70
C GLY A 434 60.60 -68.49 -14.39
N SER A 435 61.68 -69.27 -14.24
CA SER A 435 63.01 -68.70 -13.99
C SER A 435 64.17 -69.54 -14.49
N LYS A 436 63.92 -70.59 -15.28
CA LYS A 436 65.00 -71.44 -15.80
C LYS A 436 65.47 -70.88 -17.14
N HIS A 437 66.78 -70.73 -17.27
CA HIS A 437 67.40 -70.34 -18.52
C HIS A 437 67.38 -71.54 -19.51
N TYR A 438 67.20 -71.32 -20.81
CA TYR A 438 67.09 -72.43 -21.79
C TYR A 438 68.28 -73.42 -21.73
N ARG A 439 69.47 -72.91 -21.37
CA ARG A 439 70.71 -73.68 -21.13
C ARG A 439 70.60 -74.76 -20.05
N GLU A 440 69.71 -74.58 -19.07
CA GLU A 440 69.54 -75.49 -17.95
C GLU A 440 68.52 -76.59 -18.25
N VAL A 441 67.72 -76.40 -19.30
CA VAL A 441 66.59 -77.27 -19.64
C VAL A 441 66.88 -78.13 -20.87
N LEU A 442 67.66 -77.63 -21.83
CA LEU A 442 68.03 -78.36 -23.03
C LEU A 442 69.21 -79.31 -22.80
N GLU A 443 69.12 -80.52 -23.37
CA GLU A 443 70.23 -81.48 -23.38
C GLU A 443 71.40 -80.97 -24.23
N LYS A 444 72.63 -81.41 -23.94
CA LYS A 444 73.86 -80.87 -24.54
C LYS A 444 73.85 -80.81 -26.07
N GLU A 445 73.33 -81.83 -26.73
CA GLU A 445 73.26 -81.90 -28.20
C GLU A 445 72.24 -80.91 -28.78
N SER A 446 71.07 -80.80 -28.14
CA SER A 446 70.03 -79.83 -28.50
C SER A 446 70.44 -78.38 -28.20
N LEU A 447 71.20 -78.18 -27.12
CA LEU A 447 71.68 -76.87 -26.71
C LEU A 447 72.67 -76.28 -27.72
N ILE A 448 73.61 -77.09 -28.22
CA ILE A 448 74.58 -76.66 -29.23
C ILE A 448 73.84 -76.22 -30.50
N MET A 449 72.86 -77.00 -30.97
CA MET A 449 72.07 -76.63 -32.14
C MET A 449 71.23 -75.37 -31.91
N PHE A 450 70.63 -75.22 -30.73
CA PHE A 450 69.84 -74.05 -30.39
C PHE A 450 70.70 -72.78 -30.34
N GLU A 451 71.89 -72.84 -29.73
CA GLU A 451 72.83 -71.70 -29.69
C GLU A 451 73.35 -71.32 -31.08
N GLU A 452 73.55 -72.28 -31.97
CA GLU A 452 73.85 -72.00 -33.38
C GLU A 452 72.69 -71.25 -34.06
N MET A 453 71.44 -71.70 -33.83
CA MET A 453 70.25 -71.03 -34.39
C MET A 453 70.08 -69.61 -33.85
N VAL A 454 70.28 -69.39 -32.55
CA VAL A 454 70.23 -68.06 -31.93
C VAL A 454 71.31 -67.14 -32.53
N LYS A 455 72.57 -67.60 -32.61
CA LYS A 455 73.65 -66.84 -33.25
C LYS A 455 73.36 -66.52 -34.71
N GLN A 456 72.69 -67.42 -35.42
CA GLN A 456 72.30 -67.19 -36.81
C GLN A 456 71.17 -66.14 -36.91
N ILE A 457 70.17 -66.16 -36.02
CA ILE A 457 69.14 -65.11 -35.96
C ILE A 457 69.78 -63.74 -35.67
N GLU A 458 70.68 -63.67 -34.69
CA GLU A 458 71.34 -62.43 -34.27
C GLU A 458 72.24 -61.84 -35.38
N ASN A 459 73.02 -62.67 -36.07
CA ASN A 459 73.94 -62.22 -37.11
C ASN A 459 73.24 -61.89 -38.44
N THR A 460 72.13 -62.57 -38.75
CA THR A 460 71.46 -62.44 -40.07
C THR A 460 70.23 -61.53 -40.01
N LYS A 461 69.75 -61.14 -38.83
CA LYS A 461 68.51 -60.35 -38.59
C LYS A 461 67.25 -60.96 -39.23
N GLU A 462 67.23 -62.28 -39.42
CA GLU A 462 66.04 -62.97 -39.93
C GLU A 462 64.97 -63.08 -38.84
N ARG A 463 63.68 -62.99 -39.21
CA ARG A 463 62.56 -63.02 -38.25
C ARG A 463 62.20 -64.42 -37.75
N SER A 464 62.67 -65.48 -38.41
CA SER A 464 62.40 -66.87 -38.02
C SER A 464 63.43 -67.80 -38.64
N ILE A 465 63.92 -68.79 -37.89
CA ILE A 465 64.80 -69.85 -38.40
C ILE A 465 64.16 -71.21 -38.10
N SER A 466 64.18 -72.11 -39.08
CA SER A 466 63.71 -73.49 -38.95
C SER A 466 64.85 -74.46 -39.21
N ARG A 467 65.02 -75.47 -38.34
CA ARG A 467 65.98 -76.55 -38.55
C ARG A 467 65.29 -77.87 -38.25
N ASN A 468 65.48 -78.86 -39.13
CA ASN A 468 64.98 -80.20 -38.88
C ASN A 468 65.91 -80.88 -37.87
N LEU A 469 65.36 -81.24 -36.73
CA LEU A 469 66.04 -82.10 -35.76
C LEU A 469 65.68 -83.55 -36.10
N VAL A 470 66.70 -84.39 -36.25
CA VAL A 470 66.50 -85.84 -36.22
C VAL A 470 66.54 -86.20 -34.74
N VAL A 471 65.36 -86.53 -34.19
CA VAL A 471 65.21 -87.00 -32.80
C VAL A 471 65.58 -88.47 -32.72
#